data_AF-M0N328-F1
#
_entry.id   AF-M0N328-F1
#
_cell.length_a   1.000
_cell.length_b   1.000
_cell.length_c   1.000
_cell.angle_alpha   90.00
_cell.angle_beta   90.00
_cell.angle_gamma   90.00
#
_symmetry.space_group_name_H-M   'P 1'
#
loop_
_entity.id
_entity.type
_entity.pdbx_description
1 polymer ?
#
loop_
_entity_poly.entity_id
_entity_poly.type
_entity_poly.pdbx_seq_one_letter_code
_entity_poly.pdbx_strand_id
1 'polypeptide(L)'
;MAAYGRPTLRDLFDDSPTPHIAHPPRTHHRGFYVATDGSFRATGGGLGVVIETRDGERVARIALPDRAPDNNVAEYRALHLGLDVLAARAPRDARIGVLVDHDVLAANANRALLATDDGWRPDEPLSVPEDSRHHWRGIQARLHGFADCRVARIRSAENPAHPLANAPQQYSHVNDEANRCVLPTAVDTDELIPPPSRADRPASD
;
A
#
# COMPACT_ATOMS: atom_id res chain seq x y z
N MET A 1 -1.36 -4.55 -29.04
CA MET A 1 -1.35 -3.07 -29.01
C MET A 1 -1.69 -2.64 -27.59
N ALA A 2 -0.67 -2.35 -26.76
CA ALA A 2 -0.90 -1.87 -25.41
C ALA A 2 -1.40 -0.43 -25.51
N ALA A 3 -2.59 -0.15 -24.98
CA ALA A 3 -2.96 1.23 -24.71
C ALA A 3 -1.83 1.82 -23.84
N TYR A 4 -1.32 3.01 -24.20
CA TYR A 4 -0.53 3.85 -23.31
C TYR A 4 -1.47 4.26 -22.15
N GLY A 5 -1.75 3.29 -21.27
CA GLY A 5 -2.61 3.39 -20.11
C GLY A 5 -1.76 3.86 -18.94
N ARG A 6 -2.40 4.57 -18.00
CA ARG A 6 -1.77 5.06 -16.77
C ARG A 6 -0.88 3.98 -16.12
N PRO A 7 0.25 4.37 -15.50
CA PRO A 7 1.12 3.43 -14.81
C PRO A 7 0.30 2.61 -13.80
N THR A 8 0.60 1.31 -13.72
CA THR A 8 -0.03 0.42 -12.73
C THR A 8 0.42 0.82 -11.33
N LEU A 9 -0.29 0.36 -10.29
CA LEU A 9 0.19 0.57 -8.91
C LEU A 9 1.56 -0.05 -8.66
N ARG A 10 1.88 -1.13 -9.36
CA ARG A 10 3.20 -1.75 -9.32
C ARG A 10 4.27 -0.81 -9.88
N ASP A 11 4.05 -0.23 -11.06
CA ASP A 11 5.02 0.67 -11.69
C ASP A 11 5.33 1.86 -10.78
N LEU A 12 4.28 2.48 -10.21
CA LEU A 12 4.43 3.58 -9.25
C LEU A 12 5.20 3.16 -7.98
N PHE A 13 4.99 1.94 -7.50
CA PHE A 13 5.66 1.42 -6.31
C PHE A 13 7.14 1.09 -6.56
N ASP A 14 7.44 0.55 -7.73
CA ASP A 14 8.80 0.19 -8.16
C ASP A 14 9.64 1.47 -8.41
N ASP A 15 9.03 2.53 -8.95
CA ASP A 15 9.66 3.85 -9.15
C ASP A 15 9.77 4.67 -7.84
N SER A 16 9.02 4.30 -6.81
CA SER A 16 9.04 5.01 -5.53
C SER A 16 10.34 4.75 -4.76
N PRO A 17 10.93 5.77 -4.13
CA PRO A 17 12.14 5.60 -3.35
C PRO A 17 11.95 4.51 -2.29
N THR A 18 12.94 3.62 -2.19
CA THR A 18 12.99 2.67 -1.07
C THR A 18 13.30 3.47 0.19
N PRO A 19 12.53 3.33 1.29
CA PRO A 19 12.88 3.95 2.55
C PRO A 19 14.36 3.67 2.87
N HIS A 20 15.05 4.60 3.55
CA HIS A 20 16.47 4.44 3.92
C HIS A 20 16.75 3.22 4.83
N ILE A 21 15.72 2.48 5.21
CA ILE A 21 15.79 1.23 5.95
C ILE A 21 15.69 0.11 4.91
N ALA A 22 16.82 -0.56 4.69
CA ALA A 22 16.97 -1.51 3.60
C ALA A 22 16.04 -2.72 3.79
N HIS A 23 15.02 -2.83 2.94
CA HIS A 23 14.34 -4.11 2.73
C HIS A 23 15.23 -4.98 1.81
N PRO A 24 15.40 -6.29 2.07
CA PRO A 24 16.22 -7.17 1.24
C PRO A 24 15.78 -7.15 -0.25
N PRO A 25 16.67 -7.24 -1.25
CA PRO A 25 16.30 -7.16 -2.67
C PRO A 25 15.32 -8.25 -3.16
N ARG A 26 15.06 -9.29 -2.36
CA ARG A 26 14.00 -10.29 -2.62
C ARG A 26 12.58 -9.77 -2.35
N THR A 27 12.45 -8.55 -1.83
CA THR A 27 11.21 -7.91 -1.40
C THR A 27 10.72 -6.84 -2.38
N HIS A 28 11.04 -6.90 -3.68
CA HIS A 28 10.48 -5.94 -4.64
C HIS A 28 9.16 -6.42 -5.25
N HIS A 29 8.98 -7.73 -5.39
CA HIS A 29 7.74 -8.27 -5.95
C HIS A 29 6.67 -8.45 -4.88
N ARG A 30 5.54 -7.76 -5.07
CA ARG A 30 4.33 -7.90 -4.26
C ARG A 30 3.24 -8.54 -5.11
N GLY A 31 2.35 -9.30 -4.48
CA GLY A 31 1.21 -9.90 -5.16
C GLY A 31 0.07 -8.90 -5.35
N PHE A 32 -0.06 -7.95 -4.41
CA PHE A 32 -1.08 -6.93 -4.40
C PHE A 32 -0.49 -5.56 -4.09
N TYR A 33 -1.11 -4.53 -4.65
CA TYR A 33 -0.77 -3.14 -4.43
C TYR A 33 -2.02 -2.37 -4.03
N VAL A 34 -1.91 -1.51 -3.02
CA VAL A 34 -3.00 -0.68 -2.52
C VAL A 34 -2.56 0.77 -2.46
N ALA A 35 -3.29 1.65 -3.15
CA ALA A 35 -3.14 3.09 -3.05
C ALA A 35 -4.31 3.69 -2.28
N THR A 36 -4.03 4.58 -1.33
CA THR A 36 -5.04 5.27 -0.53
C THR A 36 -4.81 6.77 -0.52
N ASP A 37 -5.90 7.53 -0.42
CA ASP A 37 -5.86 8.98 -0.18
C ASP A 37 -7.06 9.37 0.70
N GLY A 38 -6.85 10.31 1.62
CA GLY A 38 -7.87 10.88 2.45
C GLY A 38 -7.96 12.39 2.26
N SER A 39 -9.13 12.89 1.88
CA SER A 39 -9.35 14.34 1.71
C SER A 39 -10.18 14.94 2.83
N PHE A 40 -9.82 16.14 3.24
CA PHE A 40 -10.60 16.97 4.15
C PHE A 40 -10.98 18.31 3.48
N ARG A 41 -12.25 18.68 3.57
CA ARG A 41 -12.76 20.01 3.20
C ARG A 41 -13.88 20.43 4.16
N ALA A 42 -14.06 21.73 4.36
CA ALA A 42 -15.10 22.28 5.23
C ALA A 42 -16.52 21.81 4.85
N THR A 43 -16.76 21.54 3.57
CA THR A 43 -18.05 21.08 3.02
C THR A 43 -18.19 19.55 2.98
N GLY A 44 -17.20 18.80 3.49
CA GLY A 44 -17.10 17.35 3.40
C GLY A 44 -15.98 16.90 2.46
N GLY A 45 -15.32 15.81 2.82
CA GLY A 45 -14.24 15.19 2.06
C GLY A 45 -14.55 13.72 1.75
N GLY A 46 -13.52 12.90 1.65
CA GLY A 46 -13.70 11.50 1.29
C GLY A 46 -12.47 10.64 1.42
N LEU A 47 -12.70 9.34 1.32
CA LEU A 47 -11.68 8.30 1.33
C LEU A 47 -11.63 7.66 -0.05
N GLY A 48 -10.44 7.65 -0.64
CA GLY A 48 -10.14 6.98 -1.89
C GLY A 48 -9.32 5.72 -1.64
N VAL A 49 -9.68 4.62 -2.28
CA VAL A 49 -8.89 3.38 -2.28
C VAL A 49 -8.87 2.79 -3.68
N VAL A 50 -7.68 2.38 -4.13
CA VAL A 50 -7.48 1.56 -5.34
C VAL A 50 -6.64 0.34 -4.95
N ILE A 51 -7.09 -0.85 -5.34
CA ILE A 51 -6.35 -2.11 -5.12
C ILE A 51 -6.19 -2.83 -6.45
N GLU A 52 -4.97 -3.22 -6.77
CA GLU A 52 -4.60 -3.96 -7.97
C GLU A 52 -3.74 -5.17 -7.62
N THR A 53 -3.82 -6.23 -8.42
CA THR A 53 -2.83 -7.30 -8.40
C THR A 53 -1.54 -6.82 -9.07
N ARG A 54 -0.47 -7.61 -8.95
CA ARG A 54 0.81 -7.39 -9.64
C ARG A 54 0.71 -7.24 -11.17
N ASP A 55 -0.35 -7.79 -11.75
CA ASP A 55 -0.59 -7.80 -13.20
C ASP A 55 -1.45 -6.59 -13.63
N GLY A 56 -1.74 -5.68 -12.70
CA GLY A 56 -2.62 -4.53 -12.93
C GLY A 56 -4.11 -4.87 -12.91
N GLU A 57 -4.49 -6.09 -12.49
CA GLU A 57 -5.89 -6.44 -12.40
C GLU A 57 -6.53 -5.81 -11.16
N ARG A 58 -7.57 -5.00 -11.39
CA ARG A 58 -8.28 -4.32 -10.31
C ARG A 58 -9.04 -5.30 -9.42
N VAL A 59 -8.74 -5.23 -8.12
CA VAL A 59 -9.41 -5.96 -7.03
C VAL A 59 -10.51 -5.10 -6.40
N ALA A 60 -10.24 -3.81 -6.22
CA ALA A 60 -11.21 -2.86 -5.65
C ALA A 60 -10.93 -1.44 -6.11
N ARG A 61 -11.99 -0.64 -6.20
CA ARG A 61 -11.93 0.81 -6.28
C ARG A 61 -13.06 1.37 -5.42
N ILE A 62 -12.74 2.30 -4.53
CA ILE A 62 -13.68 2.79 -3.53
C ILE A 62 -13.56 4.31 -3.44
N ALA A 63 -14.72 4.97 -3.42
CA ALA A 63 -14.86 6.40 -3.23
C ALA A 63 -15.97 6.66 -2.21
N LEU A 64 -15.61 6.91 -0.95
CA LEU A 64 -16.57 7.11 0.14
C LEU A 64 -16.53 8.55 0.65
N PRO A 65 -17.68 9.23 0.77
CA PRO A 65 -17.76 10.48 1.52
C PRO A 65 -17.33 10.24 2.97
N ASP A 66 -16.51 11.13 3.53
CA ASP A 66 -16.10 11.09 4.92
C ASP A 66 -16.08 12.49 5.55
N ARG A 67 -16.25 12.52 6.86
CA ARG A 67 -16.19 13.72 7.70
C ARG A 67 -15.10 13.55 8.75
N ALA A 68 -13.85 13.45 8.28
CA ALA A 68 -12.70 13.53 9.15
C ALA A 68 -12.60 14.92 9.80
N PRO A 69 -12.08 15.03 11.03
CA PRO A 69 -11.85 16.32 11.70
C PRO A 69 -10.75 17.15 11.02
N ASP A 70 -9.78 16.50 10.37
CA ASP A 70 -8.72 17.13 9.59
C ASP A 70 -8.20 16.19 8.50
N ASN A 71 -7.25 16.69 7.69
CA ASN A 71 -6.65 15.90 6.59
C ASN A 71 -5.85 14.71 7.10
N ASN A 72 -5.07 14.85 8.17
CA ASN A 72 -4.25 13.76 8.69
C ASN A 72 -5.14 12.58 9.13
N VAL A 73 -6.26 12.85 9.79
CA VAL A 73 -7.21 11.81 10.19
C VAL A 73 -7.85 11.15 8.97
N ALA A 74 -8.16 11.90 7.92
CA ALA A 74 -8.69 11.35 6.67
C ALA A 74 -7.70 10.33 6.05
N GLU A 75 -6.40 10.64 6.02
CA GLU A 75 -5.36 9.78 5.45
C GLU A 75 -5.23 8.46 6.22
N TYR A 76 -5.22 8.51 7.55
CA TYR A 76 -5.20 7.30 8.39
C TYR A 76 -6.48 6.48 8.23
N ARG A 77 -7.64 7.12 8.05
CA ARG A 77 -8.90 6.43 7.77
C ARG A 77 -8.88 5.74 6.42
N ALA A 78 -8.37 6.41 5.39
CA ALA A 78 -8.26 5.87 4.04
C ALA A 78 -7.33 4.66 4.00
N LEU A 79 -6.16 4.74 4.65
CA LEU A 79 -5.25 3.61 4.76
C LEU A 79 -5.88 2.43 5.52
N HIS A 80 -6.53 2.69 6.66
CA HIS A 80 -7.20 1.64 7.42
C HIS A 80 -8.28 0.94 6.57
N LEU A 81 -9.13 1.71 5.88
CA LEU A 81 -10.14 1.17 4.97
C LEU A 81 -9.53 0.32 3.86
N GLY A 82 -8.46 0.81 3.21
CA GLY A 82 -7.81 0.09 2.13
C GLY A 82 -7.24 -1.26 2.58
N LEU A 83 -6.62 -1.29 3.77
CA LEU A 83 -6.08 -2.51 4.36
C LEU A 83 -7.18 -3.48 4.81
N ASP A 84 -8.29 -3.00 5.34
CA ASP A 84 -9.46 -3.83 5.69
C ASP A 84 -10.05 -4.50 4.45
N VAL A 85 -10.23 -3.74 3.38
CA VAL A 85 -10.75 -4.25 2.10
C VAL A 85 -9.79 -5.26 1.49
N LEU A 86 -8.48 -4.99 1.50
CA LEU A 86 -7.49 -5.92 1.01
C LEU A 86 -7.47 -7.22 1.82
N ALA A 87 -7.50 -7.13 3.15
CA ALA A 87 -7.51 -8.32 4.02
C ALA A 87 -8.75 -9.20 3.83
N ALA A 88 -9.87 -8.63 3.38
CA ALA A 88 -11.07 -9.38 3.05
C ALA A 88 -11.02 -10.04 1.66
N ARG A 89 -10.12 -9.60 0.77
CA ARG A 89 -10.08 -9.99 -0.66
C ARG A 89 -8.80 -10.72 -1.08
N ALA A 90 -7.75 -10.67 -0.26
CA ALA A 90 -6.47 -11.30 -0.52
C ALA A 90 -6.15 -12.41 0.50
N PRO A 91 -5.36 -13.42 0.11
CA PRO A 91 -4.80 -14.40 1.04
C PRO A 91 -3.98 -13.76 2.16
N ARG A 92 -3.92 -14.40 3.33
CA ARG A 92 -3.13 -13.92 4.48
C ARG A 92 -1.62 -13.98 4.25
N ASP A 93 -1.16 -14.87 3.39
CA ASP A 93 0.24 -14.99 2.99
C ASP A 93 0.60 -14.08 1.81
N ALA A 94 -0.30 -13.19 1.40
CA ALA A 94 -0.02 -12.20 0.37
C ALA A 94 1.11 -11.26 0.81
N ARG A 95 1.99 -10.93 -0.14
CA ARG A 95 2.95 -9.83 0.00
C ARG A 95 2.33 -8.59 -0.61
N ILE A 96 2.26 -7.49 0.14
CA ILE A 96 1.56 -6.27 -0.29
C ILE A 96 2.49 -5.04 -0.40
N GLY A 97 2.24 -4.22 -1.43
CA GLY A 97 2.83 -2.90 -1.60
C GLY A 97 1.78 -1.83 -1.29
N VAL A 98 2.06 -0.95 -0.34
CA VAL A 98 1.14 0.14 0.03
C VAL A 98 1.69 1.44 -0.55
N LEU A 99 0.84 2.25 -1.18
CA LEU A 99 1.18 3.55 -1.73
C LEU A 99 0.34 4.63 -1.01
N VAL A 100 1.02 5.59 -0.42
CA VAL A 100 0.41 6.79 0.19
C VAL A 100 1.18 8.01 -0.28
N ASP A 101 0.57 9.19 -0.28
CA ASP A 101 1.25 10.46 -0.57
C ASP A 101 1.60 11.26 0.70
N HIS A 102 1.25 10.73 1.88
CA HIS A 102 1.51 11.34 3.17
C HIS A 102 2.80 10.84 3.83
N ASP A 103 3.82 11.70 3.90
CA ASP A 103 5.18 11.38 4.38
C ASP A 103 5.22 10.77 5.80
N VAL A 104 4.56 11.41 6.78
CA VAL A 104 4.58 10.92 8.18
C VAL A 104 3.85 9.58 8.33
N LEU A 105 2.79 9.35 7.56
CA LEU A 105 2.02 8.11 7.59
C LEU A 105 2.87 6.96 7.01
N ALA A 106 3.52 7.18 5.88
CA ALA A 106 4.46 6.21 5.30
C ALA A 106 5.60 5.89 6.27
N ALA A 107 6.19 6.90 6.90
CA ALA A 107 7.26 6.72 7.88
C ALA A 107 6.80 5.91 9.11
N ASN A 108 5.64 6.25 9.69
CA ASN A 108 5.09 5.53 10.84
C ASN A 108 4.77 4.08 10.51
N ALA A 109 4.17 3.81 9.34
CA ALA A 109 3.83 2.47 8.90
C ALA A 109 5.08 1.59 8.70
N ASN A 110 6.12 2.10 8.04
CA ASN A 110 7.36 1.35 7.88
C ASN A 110 8.07 1.12 9.23
N ARG A 111 8.09 2.12 10.14
CA ARG A 111 8.64 1.94 11.48
C ARG A 111 7.88 0.87 12.28
N ALA A 112 6.55 0.81 12.15
CA ALA A 112 5.75 -0.22 12.81
C ALA A 112 6.09 -1.62 12.30
N LEU A 113 6.27 -1.78 10.99
CA LEU A 113 6.68 -3.04 10.37
C LEU A 113 8.06 -3.52 10.87
N LEU A 114 9.02 -2.59 11.01
CA LEU A 114 10.38 -2.93 11.48
C LEU A 114 10.45 -3.24 12.97
N ALA A 115 9.58 -2.64 13.78
CA ALA A 115 9.63 -2.81 15.24
C ALA A 115 9.30 -4.25 15.69
N THR A 116 8.63 -5.04 14.84
CA THR A 116 8.29 -6.44 15.13
C THR A 116 9.35 -7.44 14.68
N ASP A 117 10.13 -7.12 13.64
CA ASP A 117 11.02 -8.11 13.01
C ASP A 117 12.32 -8.32 13.81
N ASP A 118 12.90 -7.25 14.37
CA ASP A 118 14.25 -7.30 14.96
C ASP A 118 14.30 -6.87 16.44
N GLY A 119 13.15 -6.69 17.09
CA GLY A 119 13.10 -6.05 18.41
C GLY A 119 13.60 -4.60 18.40
N TRP A 120 13.78 -4.03 17.20
CA TRP A 120 14.15 -2.65 16.97
C TRP A 120 13.08 -1.75 17.59
N ARG A 121 13.50 -0.78 18.41
CA ARG A 121 12.60 0.24 18.94
C ARG A 121 12.98 1.58 18.32
N PRO A 122 12.03 2.32 17.75
CA PRO A 122 12.33 3.66 17.28
C PRO A 122 12.79 4.52 18.46
N ASP A 123 13.88 5.28 18.27
CA ASP A 123 14.41 6.20 19.28
C ASP A 123 13.40 7.31 19.64
N GLU A 124 12.51 7.64 18.70
CA GLU A 124 11.44 8.62 18.88
C GLU A 124 10.06 7.95 18.84
N PRO A 125 9.12 8.35 19.73
CA PRO A 125 7.76 7.85 19.69
C PRO A 125 7.07 8.22 18.36
N LEU A 126 6.30 7.29 17.82
CA LEU A 126 5.52 7.52 16.60
C LEU A 126 4.53 8.67 16.81
N SER A 127 4.61 9.69 15.96
CA SER A 127 3.67 10.81 15.98
C SER A 127 2.42 10.43 15.21
N VAL A 128 1.40 9.96 15.94
CA VAL A 128 0.08 9.60 15.40
C VAL A 128 -0.96 10.57 15.94
N PRO A 129 -1.81 11.19 15.09
CA PRO A 129 -2.88 12.06 15.56
C PRO A 129 -3.80 11.36 16.56
N GLU A 130 -4.26 12.09 17.58
CA GLU A 130 -5.04 11.50 18.67
C GLU A 130 -6.32 10.83 18.17
N ASP A 131 -7.05 11.51 17.27
CA ASP A 131 -8.28 11.02 16.64
C ASP A 131 -8.03 9.85 15.66
N SER A 132 -6.77 9.57 15.32
CA SER A 132 -6.38 8.43 14.48
C SER A 132 -5.98 7.20 15.28
N ARG A 133 -5.88 7.25 16.61
CA ARG A 133 -5.33 6.14 17.43
C ARG A 133 -6.04 4.79 17.21
N HIS A 134 -7.36 4.79 17.08
CA HIS A 134 -8.13 3.57 16.80
C HIS A 134 -7.85 3.03 15.39
N HIS A 135 -7.80 3.92 14.39
CA HIS A 135 -7.45 3.54 13.02
C HIS A 135 -6.00 3.04 12.94
N TRP A 136 -5.09 3.65 13.67
CA TRP A 136 -3.69 3.25 13.73
C TRP A 136 -3.52 1.83 14.28
N ARG A 137 -4.22 1.47 15.35
CA ARG A 137 -4.22 0.07 15.86
C ARG A 137 -4.71 -0.92 14.80
N GLY A 138 -5.74 -0.55 14.04
CA GLY A 138 -6.25 -1.35 12.93
C GLY A 138 -5.24 -1.49 11.79
N ILE A 139 -4.61 -0.38 11.38
CA ILE A 139 -3.53 -0.36 10.39
C ILE A 139 -2.41 -1.31 10.81
N GLN A 140 -1.90 -1.20 12.04
CA GLN A 140 -0.85 -2.08 12.55
C GLN A 140 -1.29 -3.55 12.47
N ALA A 141 -2.48 -3.88 12.98
CA ALA A 141 -2.99 -5.24 12.97
C ALA A 141 -3.12 -5.82 11.54
N ARG A 142 -3.49 -5.00 10.55
CA ARG A 142 -3.57 -5.42 9.15
C ARG A 142 -2.22 -5.57 8.48
N LEU A 143 -1.31 -4.62 8.70
CA LEU A 143 0.05 -4.68 8.15
C LEU A 143 0.78 -5.95 8.63
N HIS A 144 0.65 -6.33 9.90
CA HIS A 144 1.23 -7.57 10.43
C HIS A 144 0.41 -8.83 10.11
N GLY A 145 -0.75 -8.69 9.46
CA GLY A 145 -1.59 -9.81 9.06
C GLY A 145 -1.20 -10.43 7.70
N PHE A 146 -0.26 -9.80 6.99
CA PHE A 146 0.25 -10.22 5.69
C PHE A 146 1.66 -10.82 5.82
N ALA A 147 2.11 -11.58 4.80
CA ALA A 147 3.44 -12.21 4.84
C ALA A 147 4.59 -11.20 4.75
N ASP A 148 4.39 -10.12 3.98
CA ASP A 148 5.36 -9.04 3.82
C ASP A 148 4.63 -7.77 3.38
N CYS A 149 5.01 -6.63 3.95
CA CYS A 149 4.46 -5.32 3.63
C CYS A 149 5.61 -4.33 3.41
N ARG A 150 5.48 -3.46 2.41
CA ARG A 150 6.31 -2.25 2.31
C ARG A 150 5.39 -1.07 1.98
N VAL A 151 5.62 0.06 2.64
CA VAL A 151 4.89 1.29 2.37
C VAL A 151 5.77 2.26 1.60
N ALA A 152 5.33 2.63 0.41
CA ALA A 152 5.98 3.57 -0.48
C ALA A 152 5.24 4.91 -0.42
N ARG A 153 6.04 5.99 -0.48
CA ARG A 153 5.52 7.34 -0.60
C ARG A 153 5.55 7.77 -2.06
N ILE A 154 4.40 8.15 -2.61
CA ILE A 154 4.25 8.69 -3.96
C ILE A 154 3.92 10.18 -3.95
N ARG A 155 3.94 10.84 -5.10
CA ARG A 155 3.40 12.20 -5.22
C ARG A 155 1.87 12.13 -5.30
N SER A 156 1.18 13.06 -4.64
CA SER A 156 -0.28 13.12 -4.66
C SER A 156 -0.87 13.23 -6.07
N ALA A 157 -0.20 13.97 -6.97
CA ALA A 157 -0.60 14.08 -8.39
C ALA A 157 -0.51 12.74 -9.16
N GLU A 158 0.27 11.78 -8.67
CA GLU A 158 0.44 10.44 -9.24
C GLU A 158 -0.46 9.41 -8.51
N ASN A 159 -1.08 9.78 -7.38
CA ASN A 159 -1.90 8.90 -6.56
C ASN A 159 -3.28 8.67 -7.21
N PRO A 160 -3.61 7.46 -7.71
CA PRO A 160 -4.88 7.21 -8.35
C PRO A 160 -6.08 7.21 -7.38
N ALA A 161 -5.84 7.15 -6.07
CA ALA A 161 -6.88 7.32 -5.06
C ALA A 161 -7.30 8.80 -4.88
N HIS A 162 -6.48 9.75 -5.34
CA HIS A 162 -6.69 11.17 -5.08
C HIS A 162 -8.00 11.75 -5.63
N PRO A 163 -8.41 11.44 -6.88
CA PRO A 163 -9.70 11.88 -7.40
C PRO A 163 -10.88 11.27 -6.63
N LEU A 164 -10.74 10.03 -6.15
CA LEU A 164 -11.78 9.31 -5.40
C LEU A 164 -12.02 9.95 -4.04
N ALA A 165 -10.95 10.34 -3.35
CA ALA A 165 -11.00 11.02 -2.08
C ALA A 165 -11.56 12.45 -2.21
N ASN A 166 -11.19 13.18 -3.27
CA ASN A 166 -11.55 14.59 -3.43
C ASN A 166 -12.97 14.84 -3.97
N ALA A 167 -13.52 13.91 -4.73
CA ALA A 167 -14.85 14.04 -5.33
C ALA A 167 -15.67 12.75 -5.20
N PRO A 168 -15.86 12.20 -3.99
CA PRO A 168 -16.42 10.86 -3.82
C PRO A 168 -17.82 10.70 -4.40
N GLN A 169 -18.64 11.77 -4.42
CA GLN A 169 -19.97 11.75 -5.03
C GLN A 169 -19.93 11.59 -6.55
N GLN A 170 -18.89 12.10 -7.23
CA GLN A 170 -18.73 11.93 -8.68
C GLN A 170 -18.30 10.50 -9.04
N TYR A 171 -17.63 9.82 -8.10
CA TYR A 171 -17.14 8.45 -8.26
C TYR A 171 -17.99 7.40 -7.54
N SER A 172 -19.19 7.74 -7.06
CA SER A 172 -20.04 6.79 -6.32
C SER A 172 -20.31 5.48 -7.07
N HIS A 173 -20.41 5.57 -8.40
CA HIS A 173 -20.62 4.43 -9.30
C HIS A 173 -19.51 3.36 -9.22
N VAL A 174 -18.29 3.70 -8.79
CA VAL A 174 -17.21 2.69 -8.65
C VAL A 174 -17.46 1.75 -7.47
N ASN A 175 -18.28 2.19 -6.50
CA ASN A 175 -18.64 1.37 -5.35
C ASN A 175 -19.67 0.29 -5.68
N ASP A 176 -20.38 0.43 -6.80
CA ASP A 176 -21.38 -0.55 -7.28
C ASP A 176 -20.73 -1.71 -8.06
N GLU A 177 -19.42 -1.63 -8.32
CA GLU A 177 -18.67 -2.72 -8.94
C GLU A 177 -18.67 -3.97 -8.04
N ALA A 178 -18.90 -5.14 -8.64
CA ALA A 178 -18.94 -6.39 -7.91
C ALA A 178 -17.62 -6.64 -7.16
N ASN A 179 -17.71 -7.18 -5.94
CA ASN A 179 -16.54 -7.57 -5.17
C ASN A 179 -15.74 -8.65 -5.93
N ARG A 180 -14.43 -8.44 -6.08
CA ARG A 180 -13.53 -9.36 -6.76
C ARG A 180 -12.46 -9.87 -5.78
N CYS A 181 -12.29 -11.18 -5.72
CA CYS A 181 -11.19 -11.85 -5.02
C CYS A 181 -10.25 -12.45 -6.07
N VAL A 182 -9.53 -11.58 -6.77
CA VAL A 182 -8.60 -11.97 -7.84
C VAL A 182 -7.28 -12.41 -7.22
N LEU A 183 -6.74 -13.52 -7.67
CA LEU A 183 -5.38 -13.94 -7.32
C LEU A 183 -4.39 -13.43 -8.37
N PRO A 184 -3.23 -12.90 -7.96
CA PRO A 184 -2.17 -12.54 -8.89
C PRO A 184 -1.67 -13.80 -9.61
N THR A 185 -1.16 -13.63 -10.82
CA THR A 185 -0.46 -14.71 -11.52
C THR A 185 0.70 -15.18 -10.64
N ALA A 186 0.77 -16.49 -10.38
CA ALA A 186 1.88 -17.07 -9.64
C ALA A 186 3.18 -16.77 -10.39
N VAL A 187 4.16 -16.21 -9.68
CA VAL A 187 5.51 -16.17 -10.19
C VAL A 187 6.03 -17.59 -10.03
N ASP A 188 6.41 -18.25 -11.12
CA ASP A 188 7.34 -19.38 -11.00
C ASP A 188 8.48 -18.85 -10.16
N THR A 189 8.78 -19.50 -9.04
CA THR A 189 9.83 -19.07 -8.11
C THR A 189 11.09 -18.77 -8.92
N ASP A 190 11.36 -17.48 -9.12
CA ASP A 190 12.43 -17.02 -9.99
C ASP A 190 13.70 -17.75 -9.59
N GLU A 191 14.29 -18.39 -10.61
CA GLU A 191 15.62 -18.93 -10.64
C GLU A 191 16.54 -18.08 -9.75
N LEU A 192 17.14 -18.72 -8.75
CA LEU A 192 18.09 -18.11 -7.84
C LEU A 192 19.29 -17.63 -8.65
N ILE A 193 19.20 -16.50 -9.36
CA ILE A 193 20.35 -15.85 -9.99
C ILE A 193 21.21 -15.38 -8.81
N PRO A 194 22.35 -16.05 -8.54
CA PRO A 194 23.16 -15.69 -7.42
C PRO A 194 23.76 -14.29 -7.68
N PRO A 195 24.11 -13.53 -6.63
CA PRO A 195 24.82 -12.27 -6.81
C PRO A 195 26.09 -12.50 -7.66
N PRO A 196 26.53 -11.51 -8.44
CA PRO A 196 27.66 -11.67 -9.37
C PRO A 196 28.95 -12.17 -8.69
N SER A 197 29.10 -11.96 -7.39
CA SER A 197 30.19 -12.52 -6.56
C SER A 197 30.17 -14.05 -6.38
N ARG A 198 29.11 -14.74 -6.84
CA ARG A 198 28.96 -16.21 -6.81
C ARG A 198 28.83 -16.86 -8.19
N ALA A 199 28.79 -16.08 -9.27
CA ALA A 199 28.67 -16.61 -10.63
C ALA A 199 29.98 -17.24 -11.16
N ASP A 200 31.14 -16.84 -10.61
CA ASP A 200 32.47 -17.26 -11.09
C ASP A 200 33.15 -18.36 -10.26
N ARG A 201 32.41 -19.16 -9.48
CA ARG A 201 33.02 -20.34 -8.83
C ARG A 201 32.95 -21.55 -9.78
N PRO A 202 34.08 -22.04 -10.31
CA PRO A 202 34.08 -23.37 -10.92
C PRO A 202 33.68 -24.39 -9.84
N ALA A 203 32.83 -25.35 -10.22
CA ALA A 203 32.51 -26.49 -9.39
C ALA A 203 33.80 -27.21 -9.00
N SER A 204 34.06 -27.34 -7.70
CA SER A 204 35.11 -28.25 -7.23
C SER A 204 34.51 -29.64 -7.18
N ASP A 205 35.14 -30.55 -7.93
CA ASP A 205 35.04 -32.01 -7.78
C ASP A 205 35.45 -32.43 -6.35
#